data_AF-A0A945LLP7-F1
#
_entry.id   AF-A0A945LLP7-F1
#
_cell.length_a   1.000
_cell.length_b   1.000
_cell.length_c   1.000
_cell.angle_alpha   90.00
_cell.angle_beta   90.00
_cell.angle_gamma   90.00
#
_symmetry.space_group_name_H-M   'P 1'
#
loop_
_entity.id
_entity.type
_entity.pdbx_description
1 polymer ?
#
loop_
_entity_poly.entity_id
_entity_poly.type
_entity_poly.pdbx_seq_one_letter_code
_entity_poly.pdbx_strand_id
1 'polypeptide(L)'
;VIDGADAMMLSGETSIGIHPLRVIDTMRKVIKDVEKSKHNISKNDPEREVVLNERYISNAICANACQISDNVNAQAIIAATYSGYNTIKTSSYRPKAYIYAFTNNHTILNTLSLVWGVKAFYYEGGKTTDETVLETKKILKKYKYVKRGDKVINIASMPAEERGMTNMMKLSKVK
;
A
#
# COMPACT_ATOMS: atom_id res chain seq x y z
N VAL A 1 -5.94 13.36 -9.48
CA VAL A 1 -5.01 12.28 -9.91
C VAL A 1 -3.67 12.83 -10.31
N ILE A 2 -3.60 13.81 -11.23
CA ILE A 2 -2.34 14.45 -11.68
C ILE A 2 -1.74 15.40 -10.62
N ASP A 3 -2.57 15.97 -9.76
CA ASP A 3 -2.13 16.87 -8.68
C ASP A 3 -1.80 16.17 -7.34
N GLY A 4 -2.03 14.86 -7.24
CA GLY A 4 -1.55 14.06 -6.09
C GLY A 4 -2.58 13.67 -5.07
N ALA A 5 -3.86 14.02 -5.29
CA ALA A 5 -4.95 13.64 -4.42
C ALA A 5 -5.05 12.11 -4.23
N ASP A 6 -5.19 11.69 -2.97
CA ASP A 6 -5.32 10.27 -2.60
C ASP A 6 -6.72 9.70 -2.90
N ALA A 7 -7.74 10.53 -2.71
CA ALA A 7 -9.14 10.17 -2.88
C ALA A 7 -9.91 11.28 -3.61
N MET A 8 -11.06 10.91 -4.17
CA MET A 8 -12.01 11.81 -4.79
C MET A 8 -13.35 11.67 -4.09
N MET A 9 -14.02 12.79 -3.83
CA MET A 9 -15.36 12.83 -3.25
C MET A 9 -16.39 13.06 -4.35
N LEU A 10 -17.48 12.30 -4.28
CA LEU A 10 -18.72 12.57 -5.01
C LEU A 10 -19.77 13.02 -4.01
N SER A 11 -20.54 14.04 -4.36
CA SER A 11 -21.52 14.67 -3.48
C SER A 11 -22.92 14.44 -4.02
N GLY A 12 -23.53 15.46 -4.65
CA GLY A 12 -24.88 15.40 -5.21
C GLY A 12 -25.03 14.31 -6.27
N GLU A 13 -23.94 13.99 -6.97
CA GLU A 13 -23.91 13.00 -8.04
C GLU A 13 -24.27 11.60 -7.55
N THR A 14 -23.92 11.27 -6.30
CA THR A 14 -24.20 9.97 -5.68
C THR A 14 -25.32 10.02 -4.65
N SER A 15 -25.59 11.17 -4.03
CA SER A 15 -26.61 11.28 -2.98
C SER A 15 -28.03 11.46 -3.51
N ILE A 16 -28.22 12.35 -4.50
CA ILE A 16 -29.54 12.69 -5.06
C ILE A 16 -29.60 12.50 -6.59
N GLY A 17 -28.49 12.10 -7.21
CA GLY A 17 -28.38 11.93 -8.65
C GLY A 17 -29.21 10.77 -9.19
N ILE A 18 -29.63 10.88 -10.46
CA ILE A 18 -30.46 9.88 -11.15
C ILE A 18 -29.63 8.64 -11.56
N HIS A 19 -28.30 8.76 -11.66
CA HIS A 19 -27.41 7.70 -12.15
C HIS A 19 -26.14 7.48 -11.28
N PRO A 20 -26.27 7.22 -9.96
CA PRO A 20 -25.14 7.16 -9.04
C PRO A 20 -24.12 6.08 -9.43
N LEU A 21 -24.58 4.91 -9.88
CA LEU A 21 -23.70 3.82 -10.32
C LEU A 21 -22.89 4.18 -11.57
N ARG A 22 -23.49 4.92 -12.52
CA ARG A 22 -22.83 5.33 -13.76
C ARG A 22 -21.75 6.36 -13.49
N VAL A 23 -21.98 7.27 -12.56
CA VAL A 23 -20.98 8.26 -12.12
C VAL A 23 -19.77 7.53 -11.53
N ILE A 24 -19.98 6.59 -10.61
CA ILE A 24 -18.89 5.81 -9.99
C ILE A 24 -18.09 5.05 -11.05
N ASP A 25 -18.76 4.36 -11.98
CA ASP A 25 -18.06 3.61 -13.04
C ASP A 25 -17.27 4.53 -13.98
N THR A 26 -17.85 5.68 -14.34
CA THR A 26 -17.19 6.68 -15.19
C THR A 26 -15.95 7.25 -14.50
N MET A 27 -16.07 7.67 -13.23
CA MET A 27 -14.94 8.21 -12.47
C MET A 27 -13.84 7.18 -12.28
N ARG A 28 -14.20 5.91 -12.02
CA ARG A 28 -13.24 4.81 -11.96
C ARG A 28 -12.46 4.64 -13.28
N LYS A 29 -13.12 4.78 -14.43
CA LYS A 29 -12.47 4.70 -15.75
C LYS A 29 -11.53 5.88 -15.97
N VAL A 30 -11.98 7.10 -15.71
CA VAL A 30 -11.18 8.32 -15.82
C VAL A 30 -9.92 8.23 -14.95
N ILE A 31 -10.04 7.83 -13.68
CA ILE A 31 -8.88 7.68 -12.79
C ILE A 31 -7.88 6.68 -13.36
N LYS A 32 -8.34 5.49 -13.79
CA LYS A 32 -7.47 4.46 -14.37
C LYS A 32 -6.76 4.91 -15.64
N ASP A 33 -7.44 5.66 -16.50
CA ASP A 33 -6.86 6.13 -17.75
C ASP A 33 -5.79 7.20 -17.49
N VAL A 34 -6.05 8.11 -16.55
CA VAL A 34 -5.08 9.13 -16.12
C VAL A 34 -3.86 8.49 -15.44
N GLU A 35 -4.05 7.51 -14.55
CA GLU A 35 -2.95 6.78 -13.90
C GLU A 35 -2.10 5.97 -14.89
N LYS A 36 -2.64 5.56 -16.04
CA LYS A 36 -1.86 4.92 -17.11
C LYS A 36 -1.15 5.90 -18.05
N SER A 37 -1.57 7.17 -18.03
CA SER A 37 -1.05 8.18 -18.93
C SER A 37 0.36 8.63 -18.54
N LYS A 38 0.99 9.41 -19.43
CA LYS A 38 2.29 10.05 -19.13
C LYS A 38 2.24 11.05 -17.97
N HIS A 39 1.05 11.47 -17.55
CA HIS A 39 0.82 12.44 -16.48
C HIS A 39 0.69 11.80 -15.09
N ASN A 40 1.01 10.52 -14.94
CA ASN A 40 1.00 9.86 -13.64
C ASN A 40 2.15 10.35 -12.74
N ILE A 41 1.78 10.80 -11.54
CA ILE A 41 2.67 11.24 -10.44
C ILE A 41 3.58 10.14 -9.94
N SER A 42 3.28 8.86 -10.17
CA SER A 42 4.20 7.75 -9.88
C SER A 42 5.56 7.90 -10.58
N LYS A 43 5.69 8.84 -11.53
CA LYS A 43 6.97 9.25 -12.14
C LYS A 43 7.69 10.40 -11.41
N ASN A 44 7.13 10.95 -10.34
CA ASN A 44 7.75 12.03 -9.57
C ASN A 44 8.78 11.44 -8.60
N ASP A 45 10.02 11.62 -9.03
CA ASP A 45 11.29 11.54 -8.31
C ASP A 45 11.43 10.50 -7.18
N PRO A 46 12.05 9.33 -7.46
CA PRO A 46 12.43 8.37 -6.42
C PRO A 46 13.50 8.91 -5.46
N GLU A 47 14.14 10.05 -5.74
CA GLU A 47 15.17 10.68 -4.91
C GLU A 47 14.60 11.62 -3.84
N ARG A 48 13.44 11.30 -3.26
CA ARG A 48 12.99 12.00 -2.05
C ARG A 48 13.97 11.71 -0.93
N GLU A 49 14.72 12.72 -0.52
CA GLU A 49 15.64 12.64 0.61
C GLU A 49 14.97 12.01 1.83
N VAL A 50 15.69 11.07 2.45
CA VAL A 50 15.25 10.48 3.71
C VAL A 50 15.35 11.58 4.77
N VAL A 51 14.21 12.13 5.16
CA VAL A 51 14.13 13.12 6.24
C VAL A 51 14.73 12.53 7.51
N LEU A 52 15.81 13.15 7.99
CA LEU A 52 16.47 12.84 9.25
C LEU A 52 15.57 13.29 10.42
N ASN A 53 14.75 12.35 10.91
CA ASN A 53 13.89 12.53 12.08
C ASN A 53 13.88 11.25 12.93
N GLU A 54 13.12 11.24 14.02
CA GLU A 54 13.00 10.07 14.92
C GLU A 54 12.56 8.78 14.20
N ARG A 55 11.92 8.89 13.03
CA ARG A 55 11.45 7.77 12.20
C ARG A 55 12.36 7.49 11.00
N TYR A 56 13.60 7.96 11.00
CA TYR A 56 14.52 7.82 9.86
C TYR A 56 14.67 6.37 9.38
N ILE A 57 14.74 5.39 10.29
CA ILE A 57 14.82 3.96 9.94
C ILE A 57 13.59 3.52 9.16
N SER A 58 12.39 3.85 9.66
CA SER A 58 11.14 3.53 8.97
C SER A 58 11.03 4.22 7.61
N ASN A 59 11.47 5.47 7.53
CA ASN A 59 11.50 6.23 6.28
C ASN A 59 12.44 5.58 5.27
N ALA A 60 13.65 5.22 5.69
CA ALA A 60 14.63 4.54 4.87
C ALA A 60 14.10 3.19 4.36
N ILE A 61 13.49 2.38 5.23
CA ILE A 61 12.88 1.10 4.82
C ILE A 61 11.75 1.31 3.80
N CYS A 62 10.83 2.26 4.04
CA CYS A 62 9.73 2.51 3.12
C CYS A 62 10.21 3.01 1.75
N ALA A 63 11.19 3.93 1.74
CA ALA A 63 11.78 4.45 0.50
C ALA A 63 12.47 3.34 -0.30
N ASN A 64 13.35 2.58 0.35
CA ASN A 64 14.08 1.48 -0.28
C ASN A 64 13.14 0.35 -0.73
N ALA A 65 12.07 0.06 0.01
CA ALA A 65 11.06 -0.90 -0.42
C ALA A 65 10.39 -0.48 -1.72
N CYS A 66 10.07 0.81 -1.89
CA CYS A 66 9.51 1.34 -3.14
C CYS A 66 10.53 1.22 -4.29
N GLN A 67 11.77 1.68 -4.08
CA GLN A 67 12.82 1.61 -5.09
C GLN A 67 13.14 0.18 -5.52
N ILE A 68 13.28 -0.74 -4.57
CA ILE A 68 13.52 -2.16 -4.86
C ILE A 68 12.30 -2.77 -5.57
N SER A 69 11.08 -2.38 -5.20
CA SER A 69 9.86 -2.86 -5.85
C SER A 69 9.85 -2.51 -7.34
N ASP A 70 10.29 -1.31 -7.70
CA ASP A 70 10.38 -0.89 -9.09
C ASP A 70 11.53 -1.59 -9.83
N ASN A 71 12.72 -1.69 -9.21
CA ASN A 71 13.89 -2.35 -9.78
C ASN A 71 13.63 -3.82 -10.10
N VAL A 72 12.94 -4.52 -9.20
CA VAL A 72 12.63 -5.93 -9.39
C VAL A 72 11.27 -6.15 -10.02
N ASN A 73 10.53 -5.10 -10.43
CA ASN A 73 9.16 -5.19 -10.93
C ASN A 73 8.30 -6.11 -10.04
N ALA A 74 8.30 -5.84 -8.74
CA ALA A 74 7.50 -6.55 -7.75
C ALA A 74 6.02 -6.23 -7.94
N GLN A 75 5.17 -7.25 -7.78
CA GLN A 75 3.72 -7.10 -7.89
C GLN A 75 3.13 -6.41 -6.67
N ALA A 76 3.76 -6.54 -5.50
CA ALA A 76 3.20 -6.03 -4.26
C ALA A 76 4.23 -5.63 -3.21
N ILE A 77 3.89 -4.59 -2.45
CA ILE A 77 4.47 -4.26 -1.15
C ILE A 77 3.43 -4.61 -0.08
N ILE A 78 3.78 -5.51 0.83
CA ILE A 78 2.93 -6.04 1.88
C ILE A 78 3.37 -5.42 3.21
N ALA A 79 2.53 -4.57 3.79
CA ALA A 79 2.82 -3.88 5.03
C ALA A 79 2.03 -4.48 6.20
N ALA A 80 2.72 -5.00 7.21
CA ALA A 80 2.10 -5.25 8.51
C ALA A 80 2.16 -3.95 9.33
N THR A 81 1.03 -3.49 9.86
CA THR A 81 0.94 -2.16 10.47
C THR A 81 -0.04 -2.07 11.63
N TYR A 82 0.37 -1.39 12.70
CA TYR A 82 -0.49 -1.09 13.85
C TYR A 82 -1.02 0.36 13.82
N SER A 83 -0.18 1.33 13.45
CA SER A 83 -0.53 2.76 13.37
C SER A 83 -0.84 3.25 11.96
N GLY A 84 -0.56 2.45 10.93
CA GLY A 84 -0.70 2.84 9.52
C GLY A 84 0.50 3.61 8.96
N TYR A 85 1.44 4.07 9.79
CA TYR A 85 2.51 4.98 9.37
C TYR A 85 3.33 4.47 8.18
N ASN A 86 3.82 3.22 8.25
CA ASN A 86 4.63 2.64 7.17
C ASN A 86 3.85 2.50 5.86
N THR A 87 2.54 2.26 5.94
CA THR A 87 1.65 2.11 4.79
C THR A 87 1.43 3.46 4.13
N ILE A 88 1.10 4.49 4.92
CA ILE A 88 0.94 5.87 4.44
C ILE A 88 2.26 6.38 3.86
N LYS A 89 3.38 6.12 4.53
CA LYS A 89 4.70 6.53 4.06
C LYS A 89 5.08 5.82 2.76
N THR A 90 4.84 4.52 2.65
CA THR A 90 5.03 3.76 1.39
C THR A 90 4.15 4.32 0.27
N SER A 91 2.87 4.59 0.54
CA SER A 91 1.96 5.21 -0.44
C SER A 91 2.42 6.58 -0.89
N SER A 92 3.05 7.37 0.00
CA SER A 92 3.55 8.70 -0.34
C SER A 92 4.60 8.68 -1.45
N TYR A 93 5.35 7.58 -1.61
CA TYR A 93 6.33 7.38 -2.69
C TYR A 93 5.69 6.95 -4.03
N ARG A 94 4.37 6.71 -4.06
CA ARG A 94 3.61 6.31 -5.26
C ARG A 94 4.24 5.15 -6.05
N PRO A 95 4.61 4.02 -5.40
CA PRO A 95 5.24 2.89 -6.09
C PRO A 95 4.30 2.29 -7.14
N LYS A 96 4.87 1.64 -8.17
CA LYS A 96 4.07 0.91 -9.18
C LYS A 96 3.47 -0.37 -8.61
N ALA A 97 4.13 -0.97 -7.63
CA ALA A 97 3.65 -2.16 -6.93
C ALA A 97 2.40 -1.83 -6.09
N TYR A 98 1.43 -2.75 -6.04
CA TYR A 98 0.26 -2.59 -5.18
C TYR A 98 0.64 -2.64 -3.70
N ILE A 99 0.04 -1.78 -2.88
CA ILE A 99 0.29 -1.78 -1.43
C ILE A 99 -0.83 -2.54 -0.74
N TYR A 100 -0.49 -3.62 -0.03
CA TYR A 100 -1.42 -4.39 0.77
C TYR A 100 -1.09 -4.23 2.25
N ALA A 101 -1.99 -3.58 2.99
CA ALA A 101 -1.81 -3.33 4.41
C ALA A 101 -2.58 -4.36 5.24
N PHE A 102 -1.95 -4.87 6.29
CA PHE A 102 -2.54 -5.80 7.24
C PHE A 102 -2.48 -5.20 8.63
N THR A 103 -3.64 -5.08 9.28
CA THR A 103 -3.77 -4.47 10.60
C THR A 103 -4.84 -5.17 11.43
N ASN A 104 -4.64 -5.23 12.74
CA ASN A 104 -5.62 -5.70 13.71
C ASN A 104 -6.45 -4.55 14.31
N ASN A 105 -6.30 -3.34 13.77
CA ASN A 105 -6.99 -2.14 14.25
C ASN A 105 -8.02 -1.68 13.21
N HIS A 106 -9.32 -1.81 13.52
CA HIS A 106 -10.41 -1.39 12.63
C HIS A 106 -10.41 0.11 12.32
N THR A 107 -9.98 0.95 13.26
CA THR A 107 -9.87 2.40 13.03
C THR A 107 -8.82 2.67 11.95
N ILE A 108 -7.65 2.04 12.05
CA ILE A 108 -6.59 2.17 11.05
C ILE A 108 -7.02 1.54 9.72
N LEU A 109 -7.73 0.42 9.74
CA LEU A 109 -8.30 -0.20 8.55
C LEU A 109 -9.16 0.78 7.74
N ASN A 110 -10.05 1.52 8.42
CA ASN A 110 -10.91 2.52 7.80
C ASN A 110 -10.10 3.71 7.28
N THR A 111 -9.15 4.22 8.05
CA THR A 111 -8.26 5.32 7.62
C THR A 111 -7.48 4.95 6.35
N LEU A 112 -6.92 3.74 6.30
CA LEU A 112 -6.14 3.26 5.17
C LEU A 112 -6.97 3.05 3.89
N SER A 113 -8.30 2.95 3.99
CA SER A 113 -9.17 2.83 2.81
C SER A 113 -9.20 4.09 1.93
N LEU A 114 -8.78 5.24 2.48
CA LEU A 114 -8.69 6.52 1.77
C LEU A 114 -7.28 6.82 1.25
N VAL A 115 -6.29 5.98 1.58
CA VAL A 115 -4.89 6.20 1.24
C VAL A 115 -4.61 5.68 -0.17
N TRP A 116 -3.93 6.49 -0.99
CA TRP A 116 -3.70 6.16 -2.41
C TRP A 116 -3.00 4.82 -2.59
N GLY A 117 -3.48 3.99 -3.53
CA GLY A 117 -2.82 2.74 -3.90
C GLY A 117 -2.80 1.64 -2.82
N VAL A 118 -3.46 1.88 -1.68
CA VAL A 118 -3.52 0.95 -0.55
C VAL A 118 -4.79 0.13 -0.60
N LYS A 119 -4.65 -1.17 -0.37
CA LYS A 119 -5.76 -2.06 -0.05
C LYS A 119 -5.50 -2.73 1.30
N ALA A 120 -6.32 -2.38 2.28
CA ALA A 120 -6.14 -2.83 3.65
C ALA A 120 -6.99 -4.08 3.97
N PHE A 121 -6.47 -4.92 4.86
CA PHE A 121 -7.10 -6.15 5.35
C PHE A 121 -7.05 -6.17 6.86
N TYR A 122 -8.17 -6.53 7.48
CA TYR A 122 -8.17 -6.89 8.89
C TYR A 122 -7.45 -8.23 9.07
N TYR A 123 -6.52 -8.27 10.01
CA TYR A 123 -5.71 -9.45 10.31
C TYR A 123 -5.21 -9.36 11.74
N GLU A 124 -5.55 -10.36 12.56
CA GLU A 124 -5.25 -10.36 14.00
C GLU A 124 -3.74 -10.45 14.31
N GLY A 125 -2.94 -11.01 13.39
CA GLY A 125 -1.49 -11.15 13.54
C GLY A 125 -1.05 -12.60 13.72
N GLY A 126 0.12 -12.93 13.17
CA GLY A 126 0.85 -14.14 13.54
C GLY A 126 1.66 -13.90 14.81
N LYS A 127 2.09 -14.96 15.50
CA LYS A 127 2.93 -14.83 16.70
C LYS A 127 4.32 -14.31 16.33
N THR A 128 4.80 -14.69 15.14
CA THR A 128 6.12 -14.28 14.64
C THR A 128 6.03 -13.48 13.34
N THR A 129 7.10 -12.76 13.03
CA THR A 129 7.23 -12.03 11.76
C THR A 129 7.20 -12.99 10.57
N ASP A 130 7.78 -14.19 10.67
CA ASP A 130 7.79 -15.17 9.59
C ASP A 130 6.40 -15.78 9.32
N GLU A 131 5.62 -16.06 10.38
CA GLU A 131 4.22 -16.46 10.25
C GLU A 131 3.42 -15.37 9.55
N THR A 132 3.57 -14.12 9.99
CA THR A 132 2.90 -12.96 9.38
C THR A 132 3.22 -12.85 7.89
N VAL A 133 4.50 -12.99 7.50
CA VAL A 133 4.92 -12.96 6.09
C VAL A 133 4.28 -14.11 5.28
N LEU A 134 4.18 -15.31 5.86
CA LEU A 134 3.58 -16.46 5.20
C LEU A 134 2.07 -16.29 5.02
N GLU A 135 1.36 -15.88 6.06
CA GLU A 135 -0.10 -15.79 6.10
C GLU A 135 -0.62 -14.65 5.23
N THR A 136 0.00 -13.47 5.28
CA THR A 136 -0.35 -12.35 4.40
C THR A 136 -0.24 -12.75 2.93
N LYS A 137 0.82 -13.48 2.53
CA LYS A 137 0.96 -14.01 1.16
C LYS A 137 -0.14 -15.02 0.82
N LYS A 138 -0.50 -15.92 1.73
CA LYS A 138 -1.61 -16.88 1.54
C LYS A 138 -2.94 -16.16 1.32
N ILE A 139 -3.22 -15.12 2.11
CA ILE A 139 -4.43 -14.30 1.98
C ILE A 139 -4.49 -13.62 0.61
N LEU A 140 -3.40 -12.98 0.18
CA LEU A 140 -3.36 -12.32 -1.12
C LEU A 140 -3.49 -13.31 -2.29
N LYS A 141 -2.92 -14.51 -2.17
CA LYS A 141 -3.09 -15.58 -3.16
C LYS A 141 -4.53 -16.06 -3.23
N LYS A 142 -5.20 -16.23 -2.08
CA LYS A 142 -6.63 -16.62 -2.00
C LYS A 142 -7.52 -15.62 -2.74
N TYR A 143 -7.25 -14.32 -2.58
CA TYR A 143 -7.99 -13.26 -3.27
C TYR A 143 -7.51 -12.96 -4.71
N LYS A 144 -6.54 -13.73 -5.23
CA LYS A 144 -5.96 -13.58 -6.57
C LYS A 144 -5.29 -12.21 -6.82
N TYR A 145 -4.81 -11.57 -5.76
CA TYR A 145 -4.01 -10.34 -5.86
C TYR A 145 -2.56 -10.61 -6.24
N VAL A 146 -2.05 -11.78 -5.87
CA VAL A 146 -0.72 -12.27 -6.26
C VAL A 146 -0.84 -13.73 -6.71
N LYS A 147 0.04 -14.15 -7.62
CA LYS A 147 0.13 -15.52 -8.13
C LYS A 147 1.50 -16.12 -7.84
N ARG A 148 1.60 -17.45 -7.97
CA ARG A 148 2.89 -18.16 -7.83
C ARG A 148 3.92 -17.57 -8.79
N GLY A 149 5.12 -17.30 -8.28
CA GLY A 149 6.22 -16.70 -9.03
C GLY A 149 6.29 -15.18 -8.94
N ASP A 150 5.23 -14.49 -8.49
CA ASP A 150 5.26 -13.04 -8.29
C ASP A 150 6.29 -12.65 -7.22
N LYS A 151 6.94 -11.51 -7.43
CA LYS A 151 7.89 -10.91 -6.48
C LYS A 151 7.12 -9.97 -5.56
N VAL A 152 7.34 -10.09 -4.26
CA VAL A 152 6.69 -9.26 -3.24
C VAL A 152 7.69 -8.82 -2.19
N ILE A 153 7.47 -7.63 -1.64
CA ILE A 153 8.29 -7.06 -0.57
C ILE A 153 7.42 -6.95 0.68
N ASN A 154 7.82 -7.57 1.77
CA ASN A 154 7.18 -7.40 3.07
C ASN A 154 7.90 -6.32 3.87
N ILE A 155 7.16 -5.41 4.49
CA ILE A 155 7.69 -4.43 5.45
C ILE A 155 6.95 -4.56 6.79
N ALA A 156 7.70 -4.52 7.89
CA ALA A 156 7.15 -4.70 9.24
C ALA A 156 8.09 -4.15 10.33
N SER A 157 7.62 -4.17 11.57
CA SER A 157 8.49 -4.13 12.76
C SER A 157 8.91 -5.55 13.14
N MET A 158 10.17 -5.73 13.54
CA MET A 158 10.72 -6.97 14.08
C MET A 158 11.54 -6.65 15.34
N PRO A 159 11.24 -7.27 16.50
CA PRO A 159 10.16 -8.23 16.75
C PRO A 159 8.75 -7.69 16.52
N ALA A 160 7.82 -8.56 16.10
CA ALA A 160 6.44 -8.16 15.81
C ALA A 160 5.67 -7.72 17.08
N GLU A 161 6.02 -8.30 18.23
CA GLU A 161 5.38 -8.09 19.53
C GLU A 161 5.51 -6.66 20.04
N GLU A 162 6.63 -6.00 19.72
CA GLU A 162 6.91 -4.62 20.16
C GLU A 162 6.00 -3.59 19.49
N ARG A 163 5.33 -3.95 18.38
CA ARG A 163 4.50 -3.04 17.57
C ARG A 163 5.20 -1.71 17.27
N GLY A 164 6.52 -1.78 17.13
CA GLY A 164 7.40 -0.62 17.06
C GLY A 164 7.44 0.03 15.68
N MET A 165 8.46 0.85 15.49
CA MET A 165 8.76 1.44 14.19
C MET A 165 9.16 0.35 13.18
N THR A 166 8.86 0.59 11.89
CA THR A 166 9.27 -0.32 10.82
C THR A 166 10.80 -0.32 10.71
N ASN A 167 11.38 -1.52 10.78
CA ASN A 167 12.81 -1.76 10.74
C ASN A 167 13.18 -3.01 9.90
N MET A 168 12.19 -3.67 9.30
CA MET A 168 12.36 -4.91 8.54
C MET A 168 11.80 -4.78 7.13
N MET A 169 12.55 -5.33 6.17
CA MET A 169 12.14 -5.50 4.78
C MET A 169 12.56 -6.90 4.30
N LYS A 170 11.66 -7.62 3.62
CA LYS A 170 11.93 -8.95 3.05
C LYS A 170 11.40 -9.06 1.63
N LEU A 171 12.31 -9.12 0.66
CA LEU A 171 11.99 -9.46 -0.73
C LEU A 171 11.86 -10.98 -0.87
N SER A 172 10.75 -11.46 -1.42
CA SER A 172 10.55 -12.90 -1.65
C SER A 172 9.68 -13.17 -2.87
N LYS A 173 9.69 -14.43 -3.35
CA LYS A 173 8.75 -14.92 -4.36
C LYS A 173 7.57 -15.61 -3.69
N VAL A 174 6.38 -15.46 -4.27
CA VAL A 174 5.19 -16.20 -3.87
C VAL A 174 5.32 -17.66 -4.33
N LYS A 175 5.17 -18.59 -3.37
CA LYS A 175 5.17 -20.04 -3.63
C LYS A 175 3.75 -20.54 -3.94
#